data_AF-A0A4Y9FD15-F1
#
_entry.id   AF-A0A4Y9FD15-F1
#
_cell.length_a   1.000
_cell.length_b   1.000
_cell.length_c   1.000
_cell.angle_alpha   90.00
_cell.angle_beta   90.00
_cell.angle_gamma   90.00
#
_symmetry.space_group_name_H-M   'P 1'
#
loop_
_entity.id
_entity.type
_entity.pdbx_description
1 polymer ?
#
loop_
_entity_poly.entity_id
_entity_poly.type
_entity_poly.pdbx_seq_one_letter_code
_entity_poly.pdbx_strand_id
1 'polypeptide(L)'
;MEEGYYKKEYYTFTLGFGEGYDRELLAGMALAGGGTHLYAAQGELQEALEGELAFLRGPVNLGARLALGKQVRHLAPFAPGERRVVLLRVEGEVPLEVEERTPHGKVSRLFPLPPRAPKGSPDWHLVELEELLAAGARLLAAEPQDKEEAKALRQQALDLKERLEGHPLAQNPRAQALVEALEAFAGTLAQLARRFDIHLSDRAAREGRAYATRLFSEERTLAQRYRKRS
;
A
#
# COMPACT_ATOMS: atom_id res chain seq x y z
N MET A 1 -13.36 -21.21 -34.57
CA MET A 1 -13.88 -20.07 -33.79
C MET A 1 -13.86 -20.50 -32.34
N GLU A 2 -12.74 -20.29 -31.66
CA GLU A 2 -12.67 -20.53 -30.22
C GLU A 2 -13.33 -19.33 -29.53
N GLU A 3 -14.41 -19.59 -28.80
CA GLU A 3 -15.00 -18.64 -27.88
C GLU A 3 -13.95 -18.25 -26.84
N GLY A 4 -13.34 -17.07 -27.05
CA GLY A 4 -12.46 -16.46 -26.08
C GLY A 4 -13.25 -16.21 -24.80
N TYR A 5 -13.06 -17.08 -23.81
CA TYR A 5 -13.42 -16.81 -22.43
C TYR A 5 -12.71 -15.52 -22.03
N TYR A 6 -13.40 -14.39 -22.14
CA TYR A 6 -12.99 -13.16 -21.47
C TYR A 6 -12.89 -13.49 -20.00
N LYS A 7 -11.67 -13.70 -19.49
CA LYS A 7 -11.40 -13.83 -18.07
C LYS A 7 -11.93 -12.53 -17.45
N LYS A 8 -13.09 -12.59 -16.80
CA LYS A 8 -13.64 -11.45 -16.09
C LYS A 8 -12.62 -11.09 -15.01
N GLU A 9 -11.94 -9.97 -15.19
CA GLU A 9 -11.11 -9.39 -14.14
C GLU A 9 -12.04 -8.80 -13.11
N TYR A 10 -11.99 -9.36 -11.90
CA TYR A 10 -12.70 -8.86 -10.73
C TYR A 10 -11.69 -8.11 -9.87
N TYR A 11 -12.07 -6.93 -9.39
CA TYR A 11 -11.28 -6.20 -8.42
C TYR A 11 -11.72 -6.58 -7.02
N THR A 12 -10.77 -6.67 -6.11
CA THR A 12 -11.03 -7.20 -4.78
C THR A 12 -10.61 -6.19 -3.73
N PHE A 13 -11.56 -5.81 -2.89
CA PHE A 13 -11.35 -5.09 -1.65
C PHE A 13 -11.72 -6.04 -0.53
N THR A 14 -10.89 -6.11 0.50
CA THR A 14 -11.14 -7.03 1.63
C THR A 14 -11.21 -6.26 2.93
N LEU A 15 -12.10 -6.72 3.82
CA LEU A 15 -12.25 -6.21 5.16
C LEU A 15 -12.12 -7.37 6.13
N GLY A 16 -11.09 -7.34 6.97
CA GLY A 16 -10.92 -8.26 8.07
C GLY A 16 -11.48 -7.66 9.35
N PHE A 17 -12.42 -8.37 10.00
CA PHE A 17 -13.01 -7.95 11.27
C PHE A 17 -12.57 -8.86 12.41
N GLY A 18 -12.05 -8.26 13.48
CA GLY A 18 -11.52 -8.98 14.64
C GLY A 18 -10.28 -9.82 14.29
N GLU A 19 -9.97 -10.80 15.14
CA GLU A 19 -8.71 -11.54 15.10
C GLU A 19 -8.84 -12.95 14.47
N GLY A 20 -10.05 -13.40 14.14
CA GLY A 20 -10.31 -14.77 13.67
C GLY A 20 -10.06 -15.05 12.19
N TYR A 21 -9.78 -14.01 11.38
CA TYR A 21 -9.59 -14.16 9.93
C TYR A 21 -8.12 -14.37 9.54
N ASP A 22 -7.89 -15.04 8.41
CA ASP A 22 -6.57 -15.17 7.78
C ASP A 22 -6.18 -13.85 7.10
N ARG A 23 -5.25 -13.14 7.72
CA ARG A 23 -4.79 -11.82 7.27
C ARG A 23 -3.91 -11.86 6.03
N GLU A 24 -3.15 -12.94 5.82
CA GLU A 24 -2.32 -13.10 4.63
C GLU A 24 -3.21 -13.34 3.40
N LEU A 25 -4.22 -14.20 3.55
CA LEU A 25 -5.19 -14.48 2.50
C LEU A 25 -5.94 -13.22 2.09
N LEU A 26 -6.56 -12.50 3.03
CA LEU A 26 -7.38 -11.33 2.69
C LEU A 26 -6.55 -10.19 2.08
N ALA A 27 -5.36 -9.91 2.63
CA ALA A 27 -4.49 -8.90 2.07
C ALA A 27 -3.95 -9.31 0.70
N GLY A 28 -3.56 -10.57 0.53
CA GLY A 28 -3.09 -11.13 -0.74
C GLY A 28 -4.16 -11.08 -1.82
N MET A 29 -5.41 -11.43 -1.50
CA MET A 29 -6.56 -11.32 -2.41
C MET A 29 -6.79 -9.88 -2.85
N ALA A 30 -6.78 -8.93 -1.91
CA ALA A 30 -6.95 -7.52 -2.25
C ALA A 30 -5.85 -7.03 -3.20
N LEU A 31 -4.59 -7.29 -2.88
CA LEU A 31 -3.44 -6.88 -3.69
C LEU A 31 -3.45 -7.53 -5.08
N ALA A 32 -3.79 -8.82 -5.16
CA ALA A 32 -3.92 -9.54 -6.43
C ALA A 32 -5.07 -8.98 -7.29
N GLY A 33 -6.16 -8.58 -6.66
CA GLY A 33 -7.29 -7.88 -7.28
C GLY A 33 -7.08 -6.37 -7.45
N GLY A 34 -5.87 -5.85 -7.20
CA GLY A 34 -5.53 -4.43 -7.37
C GLY A 34 -6.19 -3.45 -6.39
N GLY A 35 -6.87 -3.96 -5.36
CA GLY A 35 -7.55 -3.16 -4.34
C GLY A 35 -6.78 -3.10 -3.02
N THR A 36 -7.48 -2.73 -1.95
CA THR A 36 -6.91 -2.53 -0.61
C THR A 36 -7.51 -3.50 0.41
N HIS A 37 -6.75 -3.73 1.46
CA HIS A 37 -7.20 -4.48 2.63
C HIS A 37 -7.40 -3.54 3.81
N LEU A 38 -8.58 -3.62 4.41
CA LEU A 38 -8.88 -2.97 5.67
C LEU A 38 -8.90 -3.97 6.81
N TYR A 39 -8.45 -3.49 7.95
CA TYR A 39 -8.60 -4.15 9.23
C TYR A 39 -9.48 -3.28 10.12
N ALA A 40 -10.52 -3.88 10.70
CA ALA A 40 -11.36 -3.26 11.71
C ALA A 40 -11.29 -4.09 13.00
N ALA A 41 -10.79 -3.48 14.08
CA ALA A 41 -10.93 -4.08 15.40
C ALA A 41 -12.41 -4.04 15.85
N GLN A 42 -12.71 -4.74 16.95
CA GLN A 42 -14.05 -4.70 17.53
C GLN A 42 -14.47 -3.24 17.83
N GLY A 43 -15.66 -2.85 17.35
CA GLY A 43 -16.18 -1.48 17.49
C GLY A 43 -15.75 -0.50 16.39
N GLU A 44 -14.84 -0.89 15.48
CA GLU A 44 -14.31 -0.03 14.40
C GLU A 44 -14.96 -0.34 13.03
N LEU A 45 -15.88 -1.32 12.95
CA LEU A 45 -16.41 -1.85 11.69
C LEU A 45 -17.15 -0.79 10.85
N GLN A 46 -17.99 0.02 11.48
CA GLN A 46 -18.78 1.03 10.77
C GLN A 46 -17.88 2.09 10.12
N GLU A 47 -16.91 2.62 10.88
CA GLU A 47 -15.95 3.61 10.39
C GLU A 47 -15.13 3.06 9.21
N ALA A 48 -14.68 1.80 9.30
CA ALA A 48 -13.95 1.14 8.23
C ALA A 48 -14.77 0.97 6.95
N LEU A 49 -16.05 0.59 7.07
CA LEU A 49 -16.96 0.42 5.93
C LEU A 49 -17.33 1.75 5.28
N GLU A 50 -17.64 2.78 6.07
CA GLU A 50 -17.99 4.10 5.56
C GLU A 50 -16.84 4.71 4.76
N GLY A 51 -15.60 4.53 5.23
CA GLY A 51 -14.39 4.93 4.52
C GLY A 51 -14.33 4.34 3.11
N GLU A 52 -14.52 3.02 2.95
CA GLU A 52 -14.43 2.37 1.63
C GLU A 52 -15.61 2.67 0.71
N LEU A 53 -16.82 2.69 1.25
CA LEU A 53 -18.02 2.95 0.46
C LEU A 53 -17.98 4.35 -0.17
N ALA A 54 -17.37 5.33 0.49
CA ALA A 54 -17.17 6.66 -0.09
C ALA A 54 -16.37 6.60 -1.41
N PHE A 55 -15.34 5.76 -1.49
CA PHE A 55 -14.51 5.62 -2.70
C PHE A 55 -15.18 4.80 -3.81
N LEU A 56 -16.09 3.87 -3.47
CA LEU A 56 -16.73 2.96 -4.43
C LEU A 56 -18.05 3.49 -5.04
N ARG A 57 -18.63 4.58 -4.51
CA ARG A 57 -19.94 5.09 -4.98
C ARG A 57 -19.89 5.87 -6.30
N GLY A 58 -18.72 6.21 -6.81
CA GLY A 58 -18.59 6.98 -8.05
C GLY A 58 -17.28 6.73 -8.80
N PRO A 59 -16.86 5.48 -9.04
CA PRO A 59 -15.59 5.23 -9.69
C PRO A 59 -15.57 5.85 -11.10
N VAL A 60 -14.46 6.50 -11.45
CA VAL A 60 -14.30 7.15 -12.76
C VAL A 60 -13.98 6.16 -13.88
N ASN A 61 -13.53 4.95 -13.51
CA ASN A 61 -13.22 3.87 -14.42
C ASN A 61 -13.56 2.50 -13.82
N LEU A 62 -13.32 1.45 -14.59
CA LEU A 62 -13.45 0.05 -14.18
C LEU A 62 -12.05 -0.54 -13.95
N GLY A 63 -11.12 0.24 -13.39
CA GLY A 63 -9.74 -0.12 -13.11
C GLY A 63 -8.80 -0.07 -14.31
N ALA A 64 -7.52 -0.33 -14.05
CA ALA A 64 -6.45 -0.22 -15.03
C ALA A 64 -5.44 -1.38 -14.92
N ARG A 65 -4.90 -1.79 -16.08
CA ARG A 65 -3.76 -2.71 -16.18
C ARG A 65 -2.54 -1.92 -16.66
N LEU A 66 -1.46 -2.01 -15.90
CA LEU A 66 -0.14 -1.52 -16.28
C LEU A 66 0.72 -2.70 -16.70
N ALA A 67 1.38 -2.62 -17.84
CA ALA A 67 2.34 -3.62 -18.27
C ALA A 67 3.65 -2.96 -18.74
N LEU A 68 4.76 -3.45 -18.19
CA LEU A 68 6.11 -3.04 -18.55
C LEU A 68 6.96 -4.30 -18.77
N GLY A 69 7.16 -4.68 -20.03
CA GLY A 69 7.77 -5.95 -20.38
C GLY A 69 6.98 -7.14 -19.79
N LYS A 70 7.61 -7.90 -18.88
CA LYS A 70 6.96 -9.05 -18.20
C LYS A 70 6.23 -8.67 -16.91
N GLN A 71 6.38 -7.44 -16.41
CA GLN A 71 5.72 -6.99 -15.20
C GLN A 71 4.31 -6.53 -15.53
N VAL A 72 3.32 -7.10 -14.85
CA VAL A 72 1.92 -6.69 -14.97
C VAL A 72 1.39 -6.30 -13.60
N ARG A 73 0.71 -5.15 -13.51
CA ARG A 73 0.00 -4.69 -12.32
C ARG A 73 -1.44 -4.38 -12.67
N HIS A 74 -2.36 -4.85 -11.84
CA HIS A 74 -3.77 -4.49 -11.93
C HIS A 74 -4.08 -3.49 -10.82
N LEU A 75 -4.80 -2.44 -11.15
CA LEU A 75 -5.26 -1.40 -10.25
C LEU A 75 -6.79 -1.42 -10.24
N ALA A 76 -7.38 -1.50 -9.06
CA ALA A 76 -8.82 -1.41 -8.88
C ALA A 76 -9.38 -0.06 -9.38
N PRO A 77 -10.70 0.05 -9.58
CA PRO A 77 -11.36 1.30 -9.94
C PRO A 77 -10.88 2.48 -9.09
N PHE A 78 -10.75 3.63 -9.75
CA PHE A 78 -10.32 4.87 -9.12
C PHE A 78 -11.54 5.65 -8.67
N ALA A 79 -11.52 6.18 -7.46
CA ALA A 79 -12.49 7.19 -7.04
C ALA A 79 -12.21 8.53 -7.77
N PRO A 80 -13.18 9.45 -7.85
CA PRO A 80 -12.96 10.76 -8.44
C PRO A 80 -11.83 11.51 -7.72
N GLY A 81 -10.83 11.93 -8.49
CA GLY A 81 -9.65 12.62 -7.96
C GLY A 81 -8.59 11.71 -7.35
N GLU A 82 -8.82 10.40 -7.23
CA GLU A 82 -7.86 9.47 -6.62
C GLU A 82 -6.55 9.39 -7.41
N ARG A 83 -5.43 9.44 -6.70
CA ARG A 83 -4.09 9.26 -7.24
C ARG A 83 -3.45 8.03 -6.64
N ARG A 84 -2.91 7.19 -7.53
CA ARG A 84 -2.11 6.02 -7.17
C ARG A 84 -0.75 6.11 -7.82
N VAL A 85 0.27 5.77 -7.04
CA VAL A 85 1.64 5.72 -7.52
C VAL A 85 2.11 4.28 -7.54
N VAL A 86 2.71 3.86 -8.65
CA VAL A 86 3.21 2.51 -8.84
C VAL A 86 4.68 2.60 -9.18
N LEU A 87 5.50 2.01 -8.32
CA LEU A 87 6.93 1.82 -8.59
C LEU A 87 7.10 0.56 -9.44
N LEU A 88 7.62 0.74 -10.65
CA LEU A 88 7.91 -0.34 -11.60
C LEU A 88 9.42 -0.42 -11.83
N ARG A 89 9.95 -1.64 -11.85
CA ARG A 89 11.36 -1.85 -12.18
C ARG A 89 11.52 -1.83 -13.69
N VAL A 90 12.42 -1.01 -14.22
CA VAL A 90 12.70 -0.96 -15.66
C VAL A 90 13.74 -2.02 -16.01
N GLU A 91 13.42 -2.88 -16.97
CA GLU A 91 14.34 -3.86 -17.56
C GLU A 91 14.33 -3.66 -19.09
N GLY A 92 15.35 -2.98 -19.62
CA GLY A 92 15.45 -2.62 -21.03
C GLY A 92 14.57 -1.44 -21.44
N GLU A 93 14.39 -1.25 -22.75
CA GLU A 93 13.72 -0.09 -23.36
C GLU A 93 12.32 -0.47 -23.88
N VAL A 94 11.49 -1.07 -23.01
CA VAL A 94 10.12 -1.48 -23.36
C VAL A 94 9.16 -0.35 -22.96
N PRO A 95 8.21 0.07 -23.81
CA PRO A 95 7.23 1.08 -23.41
C PRO A 95 6.31 0.57 -22.30
N LEU A 96 5.80 1.50 -21.49
CA LEU A 96 4.73 1.23 -20.53
C LEU A 96 3.39 1.16 -21.28
N GLU A 97 2.73 0.02 -21.23
CA GLU A 97 1.34 -0.13 -21.68
C GLU A 97 0.39 0.15 -20.51
N VAL A 98 -0.57 1.03 -20.74
CA VAL A 98 -1.67 1.31 -19.80
C VAL A 98 -2.97 1.00 -20.52
N GLU A 99 -3.68 0.01 -20.01
CA GLU A 99 -5.05 -0.30 -20.43
C GLU A 99 -6.01 0.14 -19.32
N GLU A 100 -6.85 1.12 -19.63
CA GLU A 100 -7.96 1.54 -18.79
C GLU A 100 -9.25 0.88 -19.25
N ARG A 101 -10.07 0.43 -18.30
CA ARG A 101 -11.40 -0.10 -18.60
C ARG A 101 -12.45 0.95 -18.26
N THR A 102 -13.37 1.19 -19.17
CA THR A 102 -14.50 2.12 -18.98
C THR A 102 -15.81 1.38 -19.20
N PRO A 103 -16.97 1.97 -18.79
CA PRO A 103 -18.28 1.42 -19.15
C PRO A 103 -18.49 1.27 -20.67
N HIS A 104 -17.76 2.03 -21.49
CA HIS A 104 -17.88 2.04 -22.95
C HIS A 104 -16.89 1.11 -23.66
N GLY A 105 -15.97 0.48 -22.93
CA GLY A 105 -14.95 -0.42 -23.49
C GLY A 105 -13.56 -0.18 -22.92
N LYS A 106 -12.57 -0.78 -23.57
CA LYS A 106 -11.15 -0.69 -23.18
C LYS A 106 -10.45 0.42 -23.95
N VAL A 107 -9.59 1.16 -23.26
CA VAL A 107 -8.73 2.21 -23.83
C VAL A 107 -7.29 1.86 -23.51
N SER A 108 -6.49 1.55 -24.53
CA SER A 108 -5.08 1.23 -24.36
C SER A 108 -4.19 2.36 -24.88
N ARG A 109 -3.14 2.68 -24.13
CA ARG A 109 -2.14 3.70 -24.48
C ARG A 109 -0.75 3.15 -24.21
N LEU A 110 0.17 3.47 -25.11
CA LEU A 110 1.60 3.17 -24.96
C LEU A 110 2.34 4.46 -24.60
N PHE A 111 3.13 4.40 -23.54
CA PHE A 111 3.97 5.49 -23.08
C PHE A 111 5.43 5.10 -23.25
N PRO A 112 6.22 5.84 -24.06
CA PRO A 112 7.66 5.63 -24.09
C PRO A 112 8.25 5.93 -22.71
N LEU A 113 9.31 5.20 -22.34
CA LEU A 113 9.99 5.47 -21.09
C LEU A 113 10.71 6.83 -21.15
N PRO A 114 10.62 7.64 -20.09
CA PRO A 114 11.38 8.88 -20.02
C PRO A 114 12.88 8.57 -19.95
N PRO A 115 13.75 9.54 -20.31
CA PRO A 115 15.17 9.41 -20.06
C PRO A 115 15.45 9.24 -18.56
N ARG A 116 16.56 8.57 -18.24
CA ARG A 116 16.95 8.34 -16.84
C ARG A 116 17.17 9.68 -16.12
N ALA A 117 16.47 9.86 -15.02
CA ALA A 117 16.67 11.01 -14.13
C ALA A 117 18.11 11.03 -13.58
N PRO A 118 18.84 12.16 -13.67
CA PRO A 118 20.13 12.31 -13.03
C PRO A 118 20.04 12.17 -11.51
N LYS A 119 21.06 11.60 -10.87
CA LYS A 119 21.08 11.46 -9.41
C LYS A 119 20.99 12.84 -8.73
N GLY A 120 20.07 12.96 -7.77
CA GLY A 120 19.82 14.21 -7.05
C GLY A 120 18.92 15.22 -7.77
N SER A 121 18.34 14.86 -8.92
CA SER A 121 17.31 15.68 -9.55
C SER A 121 15.96 15.56 -8.82
N PRO A 122 15.00 16.47 -9.06
CA PRO A 122 13.65 16.37 -8.51
C PRO A 122 12.97 15.02 -8.83
N ASP A 123 13.06 14.55 -10.08
CA ASP A 123 12.49 13.26 -10.49
C ASP A 123 13.18 12.07 -9.82
N TRP A 124 14.50 12.17 -9.58
CA TRP A 124 15.24 11.16 -8.83
C TRP A 124 14.75 11.07 -7.38
N HIS A 125 14.54 12.21 -6.72
CA HIS A 125 14.02 12.25 -5.36
C HIS A 125 12.57 11.75 -5.25
N LEU A 126 11.75 11.92 -6.29
CA LEU A 126 10.42 11.28 -6.33
C LEU A 126 10.54 9.76 -6.30
N VAL A 127 11.42 9.18 -7.13
CA VAL A 127 11.64 7.73 -7.13
C VAL A 127 12.22 7.23 -5.80
N GLU A 128 13.21 7.93 -5.25
CA GLU A 128 13.79 7.61 -3.92
C GLU A 128 12.71 7.63 -2.83
N LEU A 129 11.82 8.61 -2.83
CA LEU A 129 10.72 8.67 -1.88
C LEU A 129 9.79 7.45 -2.03
N GLU A 130 9.38 7.08 -3.24
CA GLU A 130 8.53 5.89 -3.45
C GLU A 130 9.23 4.59 -3.01
N GLU A 131 10.55 4.48 -3.16
CA GLU A 131 11.31 3.34 -2.62
C GLU A 131 11.27 3.29 -1.09
N LEU A 132 11.40 4.45 -0.42
CA LEU A 132 11.29 4.56 1.04
C LEU A 132 9.87 4.22 1.52
N LEU A 133 8.84 4.71 0.83
CA LEU A 133 7.44 4.38 1.12
C LEU A 133 7.20 2.87 0.97
N ALA A 134 7.71 2.25 -0.09
CA ALA A 134 7.61 0.81 -0.29
C ALA A 134 8.39 0.00 0.77
N ALA A 135 9.54 0.51 1.24
CA ALA A 135 10.28 -0.09 2.35
C ALA A 135 9.49 0.00 3.67
N GLY A 136 8.85 1.14 3.93
CA GLY A 136 7.99 1.33 5.10
C GLY A 136 6.78 0.41 5.09
N ALA A 137 6.13 0.26 3.94
CA ALA A 137 5.03 -0.69 3.77
C ALA A 137 5.44 -2.13 4.12
N ARG A 138 6.61 -2.58 3.64
CA ARG A 138 7.15 -3.92 3.98
C ARG A 138 7.46 -4.05 5.47
N LEU A 139 8.05 -3.01 6.07
CA LEU A 139 8.42 -3.02 7.48
C LEU A 139 7.19 -3.04 8.39
N LEU A 140 6.17 -2.22 8.10
CA LEU A 140 4.92 -2.21 8.86
C LEU A 140 4.17 -3.55 8.76
N ALA A 141 4.27 -4.25 7.63
CA ALA A 141 3.64 -5.56 7.47
C ALA A 141 4.37 -6.71 8.21
N ALA A 142 5.57 -6.47 8.74
CA ALA A 142 6.34 -7.48 9.47
C ALA A 142 5.73 -7.76 10.85
N GLU A 143 5.72 -9.05 11.23
CA GLU A 143 5.27 -9.49 12.56
C GLU A 143 6.47 -10.02 13.35
N PRO A 144 6.85 -9.39 14.47
CA PRO A 144 7.88 -9.95 15.32
C PRO A 144 7.39 -11.23 16.00
N GLN A 145 8.23 -12.25 16.02
CA GLN A 145 7.94 -13.53 16.67
C GLN A 145 8.48 -13.61 18.10
N ASP A 146 9.40 -12.72 18.47
CA ASP A 146 9.95 -12.63 19.82
C ASP A 146 10.45 -11.21 20.18
N LYS A 147 11.08 -11.10 21.36
CA LYS A 147 11.62 -9.84 21.88
C LYS A 147 12.79 -9.30 21.05
N GLU A 148 13.66 -10.16 20.54
CA GLU A 148 14.86 -9.73 19.81
C GLU A 148 14.47 -9.26 18.40
N GLU A 149 13.55 -9.96 17.74
CA GLU A 149 12.94 -9.49 16.49
C GLU A 149 12.21 -8.16 16.69
N ALA A 150 11.45 -8.00 17.77
CA ALA A 150 10.79 -6.73 18.08
C ALA A 150 11.80 -5.58 18.27
N LYS A 151 12.95 -5.82 18.91
CA LYS A 151 14.04 -4.83 19.01
C LYS A 151 14.63 -4.50 17.65
N ALA A 152 14.90 -5.51 16.82
CA ALA A 152 15.49 -5.33 15.49
C ALA A 152 14.55 -4.53 14.57
N LEU A 153 13.27 -4.90 14.50
CA LEU A 153 12.26 -4.17 13.72
C LEU A 153 12.08 -2.74 14.24
N ARG A 154 12.17 -2.53 15.55
CA ARG A 154 12.07 -1.18 16.12
C ARG A 154 13.21 -0.30 15.64
N GLN A 155 14.43 -0.83 15.63
CA GLN A 155 15.58 -0.07 15.14
C GLN A 155 15.41 0.25 13.65
N GLN A 156 15.01 -0.73 12.83
CA GLN A 156 14.74 -0.50 11.41
C GLN A 156 13.66 0.58 11.19
N ALA A 157 12.63 0.63 12.04
CA ALA A 157 11.58 1.63 11.94
C ALA A 157 12.08 3.03 12.27
N LEU A 158 12.93 3.16 13.28
CA LEU A 158 13.57 4.44 13.65
C LEU A 158 14.55 4.90 12.56
N ASP A 159 15.38 4.00 12.03
CA ASP A 159 16.33 4.33 10.96
C ASP A 159 15.60 4.77 9.69
N LEU A 160 14.51 4.10 9.33
CA LEU A 160 13.70 4.50 8.18
C LEU A 160 12.98 5.83 8.42
N LYS A 161 12.48 6.07 9.64
CA LYS A 161 11.87 7.34 10.03
C LYS A 161 12.86 8.50 9.84
N GLU A 162 14.08 8.36 10.36
CA GLU A 162 15.13 9.38 10.23
C GLU A 162 15.48 9.65 8.75
N ARG A 163 15.56 8.60 7.93
CA ARG A 163 15.79 8.74 6.47
C ARG A 163 14.67 9.49 5.77
N LEU A 164 13.41 9.27 6.16
CA LEU A 164 12.26 10.00 5.61
C LEU A 164 12.26 11.46 6.04
N GLU A 165 12.56 11.74 7.31
CA GLU A 165 12.65 13.10 7.85
C GLU A 165 13.79 13.91 7.20
N GLY A 166 14.91 13.25 6.89
CA GLY A 166 16.04 13.86 6.19
C GLY A 166 15.89 13.94 4.66
N HIS A 167 14.81 13.40 4.08
CA HIS A 167 14.63 13.37 2.63
C HIS A 167 14.24 14.76 2.08
N PRO A 168 14.71 15.17 0.88
CA PRO A 168 14.34 16.47 0.28
C PRO A 168 12.82 16.70 0.12
N LEU A 169 12.05 15.61 0.05
CA LEU A 169 10.59 15.61 -0.06
C LEU A 169 9.89 15.18 1.24
N ALA A 170 10.52 15.37 2.41
CA ALA A 170 9.94 15.00 3.70
C ALA A 170 8.56 15.64 3.98
N GLN A 171 8.29 16.81 3.38
CA GLN A 171 7.00 17.50 3.50
C GLN A 171 5.89 16.90 2.63
N ASN A 172 6.18 15.84 1.87
CA ASN A 172 5.14 15.11 1.15
C ASN A 172 4.14 14.51 2.15
N PRO A 173 2.81 14.68 1.96
CA PRO A 173 1.81 14.17 2.90
C PRO A 173 1.91 12.67 3.17
N ARG A 174 2.24 11.83 2.18
CA ARG A 174 2.44 10.39 2.37
C ARG A 174 3.70 10.09 3.18
N ALA A 175 4.77 10.88 3.00
CA ALA A 175 5.98 10.76 3.79
C ALA A 175 5.71 11.06 5.27
N GLN A 176 5.01 12.16 5.55
CA GLN A 176 4.60 12.54 6.91
C GLN A 176 3.69 11.47 7.54
N ALA A 177 2.70 10.98 6.80
CA ALA A 177 1.82 9.92 7.28
C ALA A 177 2.60 8.64 7.63
N LEU A 178 3.60 8.27 6.81
CA LEU A 178 4.46 7.13 7.11
C LEU A 178 5.36 7.38 8.33
N VAL A 179 5.90 8.59 8.50
CA VAL A 179 6.69 8.96 9.68
C VAL A 179 5.87 8.79 10.97
N GLU A 180 4.63 9.27 10.99
CA GLU A 180 3.71 9.06 12.12
C GLU A 180 3.43 7.56 12.37
N ALA A 181 3.21 6.80 11.30
CA ALA A 181 2.98 5.35 11.38
C ALA A 181 4.20 4.59 11.94
N LEU A 182 5.40 4.93 11.47
CA LEU A 182 6.65 4.32 11.94
C LEU A 182 6.91 4.65 13.42
N GLU A 183 6.60 5.87 13.86
CA GLU A 183 6.72 6.25 15.27
C GLU A 183 5.75 5.46 16.17
N ALA A 184 4.50 5.35 15.76
CA ALA A 184 3.51 4.55 16.46
C ALA A 184 3.90 3.05 16.49
N PHE A 185 4.34 2.49 15.36
CA PHE A 185 4.82 1.12 15.24
C PHE A 185 6.04 0.86 16.14
N ALA A 186 7.05 1.74 16.10
CA ALA A 186 8.22 1.65 16.97
C ALA A 186 7.83 1.72 18.46
N GLY A 187 6.78 2.47 18.81
CA GLY A 187 6.20 2.51 20.15
C GLY A 187 5.58 1.18 20.58
N THR A 188 4.87 0.49 19.69
CA THR A 188 4.32 -0.85 19.95
C THR A 188 5.43 -1.90 20.03
N LEU A 189 6.41 -1.86 19.14
CA LEU A 189 7.57 -2.75 19.16
C LEU A 189 8.42 -2.56 20.44
N ALA A 190 8.51 -1.35 20.98
CA ALA A 190 9.19 -1.11 22.25
C ALA A 190 8.52 -1.84 23.43
N GLN A 191 7.19 -1.99 23.39
CA GLN A 191 6.45 -2.74 24.41
C GLN A 191 6.72 -4.24 24.25
N LEU A 192 6.62 -4.76 23.02
CA LEU A 192 6.92 -6.16 22.70
C LEU A 192 8.37 -6.56 23.06
N ALA A 193 9.33 -5.67 22.82
CA ALA A 193 10.73 -5.85 23.20
C ALA A 193 10.94 -5.96 24.72
N ARG A 194 10.13 -5.25 25.52
CA ARG A 194 10.16 -5.35 26.99
C ARG A 194 9.49 -6.65 27.45
N ARG A 195 8.27 -6.88 26.98
CA ARG A 195 7.45 -8.05 27.28
C ARG A 195 6.71 -8.46 26.02
N PHE A 196 7.12 -9.59 25.46
CA PHE A 196 6.49 -10.11 24.26
C PHE A 196 5.08 -10.61 24.58
N ASP A 197 4.14 -10.21 23.75
CA ASP A 197 2.74 -10.59 23.81
C ASP A 197 2.30 -10.92 22.38
N ILE A 198 1.90 -12.17 22.15
CA ILE A 198 1.53 -12.67 20.82
C ILE A 198 0.27 -11.98 20.28
N HIS A 199 -0.68 -11.60 21.13
CA HIS A 199 -1.90 -10.94 20.71
C HIS A 199 -1.63 -9.49 20.31
N LEU A 200 -0.74 -8.80 21.03
CA LEU A 200 -0.28 -7.48 20.64
C LEU A 200 0.53 -7.52 19.33
N SER A 201 1.35 -8.56 19.14
CA SER A 201 2.10 -8.78 17.89
C SER A 201 1.17 -8.98 16.69
N ASP A 202 0.22 -9.92 16.80
CA ASP A 202 -0.77 -10.20 15.74
C ASP A 202 -1.60 -8.96 15.40
N ARG A 203 -2.07 -8.23 16.42
CA ARG A 203 -2.83 -6.99 16.22
C ARG A 203 -2.00 -5.91 15.50
N ALA A 204 -0.74 -5.73 15.90
CA ALA A 204 0.16 -4.79 15.23
C ALA A 204 0.39 -5.18 13.76
N ALA A 205 0.51 -6.47 13.49
CA ALA A 205 0.74 -6.97 12.14
C ALA A 205 -0.51 -6.89 11.24
N ARG A 206 -1.72 -7.00 11.79
CA ARG A 206 -2.98 -6.72 11.07
C ARG A 206 -3.09 -5.26 10.69
N GLU A 207 -2.85 -4.36 11.65
CA GLU A 207 -2.86 -2.91 11.43
C GLU A 207 -1.82 -2.50 10.39
N GLY A 208 -0.59 -2.98 10.57
CA GLY A 208 0.56 -2.76 9.70
C GLY A 208 0.31 -3.19 8.26
N ARG A 209 -0.22 -4.40 8.07
CA ARG A 209 -0.56 -4.92 6.74
C ARG A 209 -1.69 -4.14 6.09
N ALA A 210 -2.76 -3.84 6.82
CA ALA A 210 -3.86 -3.04 6.29
C ALA A 210 -3.37 -1.65 5.86
N TYR A 211 -2.54 -1.00 6.69
CA TYR A 211 -1.93 0.30 6.35
C TYR A 211 -0.99 0.21 5.14
N ALA A 212 -0.17 -0.85 5.07
CA ALA A 212 0.73 -1.08 3.95
C ALA A 212 0.01 -1.17 2.60
N THR A 213 -1.19 -1.75 2.54
CA THR A 213 -1.97 -1.78 1.29
C THR A 213 -2.48 -0.39 0.86
N ARG A 214 -2.63 0.54 1.80
CA ARG A 214 -3.16 1.90 1.56
C ARG A 214 -2.08 2.89 1.12
N LEU A 215 -0.82 2.69 1.52
CA LEU A 215 0.32 3.59 1.22
C LEU A 215 0.51 3.93 -0.27
N PHE A 216 0.01 3.08 -1.16
CA PHE A 216 0.09 3.27 -2.62
C PHE A 216 -1.04 4.14 -3.20
N SER A 217 -2.00 4.56 -2.37
CA SER A 217 -3.05 5.54 -2.68
C SER A 217 -2.94 6.72 -1.72
N GLU A 218 -2.80 7.91 -2.26
CA GLU A 218 -2.62 9.14 -1.47
C GLU A 218 -3.85 9.41 -0.61
N GLU A 219 -5.03 9.41 -1.21
CA GLU A 219 -6.28 9.74 -0.52
C GLU A 219 -6.62 8.71 0.57
N ARG A 220 -6.39 7.42 0.29
CA ARG A 220 -6.65 6.34 1.27
C ARG A 220 -5.67 6.36 2.43
N THR A 221 -4.41 6.74 2.17
CA THR A 221 -3.40 6.92 3.22
C THR A 221 -3.77 8.07 4.15
N LEU A 222 -4.24 9.19 3.58
CA LEU A 222 -4.58 10.39 4.35
C LEU A 222 -5.91 10.28 5.10
N ALA A 223 -6.84 9.45 4.62
CA ALA A 223 -8.15 9.27 5.24
C ALA A 223 -8.12 8.49 6.56
N GLN A 224 -7.12 7.65 6.81
CA GLN A 224 -7.04 6.81 8.01
C GLN A 224 -5.64 6.79 8.59
N ARG A 225 -5.51 7.27 9.84
CA ARG A 225 -4.24 7.26 10.57
C ARG A 225 -3.88 5.85 11.02
N TYR A 226 -2.58 5.54 10.98
CA TYR A 226 -2.05 4.36 11.66
C TYR A 226 -2.23 4.51 13.18
N ARG A 227 -2.85 3.53 13.84
CA ARG A 227 -3.16 3.61 15.26
C ARG A 227 -2.08 2.94 16.10
N LYS A 228 -1.49 3.70 17.03
CA LYS A 228 -0.65 3.13 18.09
C LYS A 228 -1.51 2.18 18.93
N ARG A 229 -1.09 0.92 19.06
CA ARG A 229 -1.77 -0.06 19.91
C ARG A 229 -1.03 -0.16 21.26
N SER A 230 -1.82 -0.08 22.33
CA SER A 230 -1.44 -0.21 23.74
C SER A 230 -1.88 -1.56 24.28
#